data_AF-A0A822ZHI7-F1
#
_entry.id   AF-A0A822ZHI7-F1
#
_cell.length_a   1.000
_cell.length_b   1.000
_cell.length_c   1.000
_cell.angle_alpha   90.00
_cell.angle_beta   90.00
_cell.angle_gamma   90.00
#
_symmetry.space_group_name_H-M   'P 1'
#
loop_
_entity.id
_entity.type
_entity.pdbx_description
1 polymer ?
#
loop_
_entity_poly.entity_id
_entity_poly.type
_entity_poly.pdbx_seq_one_letter_code
_entity_poly.pdbx_strand_id
1 'polypeptide(L)' 'MSSNRSHGRNQIDPPNTDMLIRSLVERKLDILRELIPGGQQMDIETLFGQTANYILLLREYVSILTYLIELHEEKS' A
#
# COMPACT_ATOMS: atom_id res chain seq x y z
N MET A 1 3.62 61.39 15.74
CA MET A 1 3.06 60.63 14.60
C MET A 1 3.83 59.31 14.51
N SER A 2 3.28 58.25 15.10
CA SER A 2 3.90 56.91 15.05
C SER A 2 2.79 55.93 14.73
N SER A 3 2.83 55.35 13.54
CA SER A 3 1.94 54.25 13.18
C SER A 3 2.80 53.14 12.59
N ASN A 4 3.12 52.18 13.46
CA ASN A 4 3.83 50.96 13.10
C ASN A 4 2.90 50.09 12.25
N ARG A 5 3.29 49.85 11.00
CA ARG A 5 2.66 48.82 10.15
C ARG A 5 3.18 47.45 10.58
N SER A 6 2.34 46.72 11.32
CA SER A 6 2.50 45.30 11.60
C SER A 6 2.48 44.50 10.29
N HIS A 7 3.57 43.80 10.02
CA HIS A 7 3.68 42.86 8.91
C HIS A 7 2.65 41.73 9.09
N GLY A 8 1.80 41.53 8.08
CA GLY A 8 0.98 40.34 7.95
C GLY A 8 1.88 39.12 7.79
N ARG A 9 1.99 38.32 8.85
CA ARG A 9 2.54 36.96 8.75
C ARG A 9 1.53 36.15 7.94
N ASN A 10 1.94 35.72 6.75
CA ASN A 10 1.28 34.63 6.03
C ASN A 10 1.29 33.40 6.95
N GLN A 11 0.17 33.11 7.61
CA GLN A 11 -0.05 31.84 8.28
C GLN A 11 -0.22 30.79 7.19
N ILE A 12 0.81 29.98 6.97
CA ILE A 12 0.69 28.74 6.23
C ILE A 12 0.15 27.75 7.25
N ASP A 13 -1.13 27.43 7.16
CA ASP A 13 -1.70 26.36 7.98
C ASP A 13 -0.89 25.08 7.73
N PRO A 14 -0.52 24.33 8.79
CA PRO A 14 0.19 23.07 8.62
C PRO A 14 -0.63 22.13 7.72
N PRO A 15 0.02 21.31 6.88
CA PRO A 15 -0.68 20.35 6.05
C PRO A 15 -1.64 19.53 6.91
N ASN A 16 -2.91 19.48 6.53
CA ASN A 16 -3.91 18.67 7.20
C ASN A 16 -3.44 17.21 7.19
N THR A 17 -2.96 16.74 8.33
CA THR A 17 -2.30 15.43 8.47
C THR A 17 -3.27 14.30 8.11
N ASP A 18 -4.55 14.47 8.39
CA ASP A 18 -5.59 13.49 8.06
C ASP A 18 -5.74 13.33 6.54
N MET A 19 -5.58 14.42 5.78
CA MET A 19 -5.63 14.39 4.32
C MET A 19 -4.44 13.61 3.73
N LEU A 20 -3.26 13.76 4.33
CA LEU A 20 -2.06 13.02 3.93
C LEU A 20 -2.18 11.52 4.26
N ILE A 21 -2.73 11.18 5.42
CA ILE A 21 -2.96 9.78 5.80
C ILE A 21 -3.96 9.14 4.83
N ARG A 22 -5.06 9.83 4.51
CA ARG A 22 -6.06 9.31 3.59
C ARG A 22 -5.49 9.08 2.19
N SER A 23 -4.73 10.03 1.64
CA SER A 23 -4.13 9.86 0.30
C SER A 23 -3.14 8.70 0.24
N LEU A 24 -2.39 8.47 1.32
CA LEU A 24 -1.50 7.32 1.44
C LEU A 24 -2.25 5.99 1.47
N VAL A 25 -3.37 5.93 2.20
CA VAL A 25 -4.23 4.75 2.26
C VAL A 25 -4.83 4.45 0.89
N GLU A 26 -5.40 5.44 0.20
CA GLU A 26 -5.97 5.25 -1.14
C GLU A 26 -4.91 4.75 -2.13
N ARG A 27 -3.71 5.35 -2.12
CA ARG A 27 -2.62 4.88 -2.99
C ARG A 27 -2.24 3.42 -2.71
N LYS A 28 -2.29 2.98 -1.45
CA LYS A 28 -2.03 1.57 -1.10
C LYS A 28 -3.16 0.67 -1.56
N LEU A 29 -4.42 1.10 -1.46
CA LEU A 29 -5.56 0.35 -1.95
C LEU A 29 -5.51 0.18 -3.47
N ASP A 30 -5.14 1.22 -4.22
CA ASP A 30 -4.99 1.14 -5.67
C ASP A 30 -3.95 0.10 -6.09
N ILE A 31 -2.80 0.08 -5.41
CA ILE A 31 -1.77 -0.96 -5.62
C ILE A 31 -2.35 -2.36 -5.35
N LEU A 32 -3.14 -2.54 -4.29
CA LEU A 32 -3.75 -3.85 -4.02
C LEU A 32 -4.76 -4.23 -5.10
N ARG A 33 -5.55 -3.29 -5.62
CA ARG A 33 -6.52 -3.55 -6.70
C ARG A 33 -5.85 -4.00 -7.99
N GLU A 34 -4.68 -3.46 -8.29
CA GLU A 34 -3.88 -3.85 -9.46
C GLU A 34 -3.21 -5.23 -9.27
N LEU A 35 -2.75 -5.54 -8.06
CA LEU A 35 -2.06 -6.79 -7.76
C LEU A 35 -2.98 -8.00 -7.67
N ILE A 36 -4.19 -7.81 -7.13
CA ILE A 36 -5.13 -8.91 -6.92
C ILE A 36 -5.98 -9.11 -8.19
N PRO A 37 -6.02 -10.33 -8.76
CA PRO A 37 -6.88 -10.62 -9.90
C PRO A 37 -8.35 -10.27 -9.62
N GLY A 38 -8.93 -9.39 -10.44
CA GLY A 38 -10.29 -8.87 -10.24
C GLY A 38 -10.41 -7.82 -9.12
N GLY A 39 -9.30 -7.34 -8.55
CA GLY A 39 -9.28 -6.42 -7.42
C GLY A 39 -9.98 -5.09 -7.68
N GLN A 40 -9.98 -4.61 -8.92
CA GLN A 40 -10.67 -3.36 -9.29
C GLN A 40 -12.19 -3.41 -9.08
N GLN A 41 -12.79 -4.60 -9.05
CA GLN A 41 -14.23 -4.78 -8.82
C GLN A 41 -14.58 -5.10 -7.36
N MET A 42 -13.59 -5.25 -6.49
CA MET A 42 -13.80 -5.65 -5.10
C MET A 42 -14.06 -4.45 -4.19
N ASP A 43 -14.93 -4.64 -3.20
CA ASP A 43 -14.97 -3.76 -2.04
C ASP A 43 -13.72 -3.93 -1.17
N ILE A 44 -13.53 -3.01 -0.21
CA ILE A 44 -12.32 -2.96 0.62
C ILE A 44 -12.14 -4.21 1.48
N GLU A 45 -13.23 -4.75 2.04
CA GLU A 45 -13.17 -5.91 2.92
C GLU A 45 -12.76 -7.16 2.14
N THR A 46 -13.40 -7.38 0.99
CA THR A 46 -13.09 -8.46 0.06
C THR A 46 -11.66 -8.33 -0.46
N LEU A 47 -11.21 -7.12 -0.83
CA LEU A 47 -9.86 -6.88 -1.32
C LEU A 47 -8.80 -7.26 -0.28
N PHE A 48 -8.99 -6.90 0.99
CA PHE A 48 -8.07 -7.29 2.05
C PHE A 48 -8.09 -8.80 2.31
N GLY A 49 -9.27 -9.43 2.34
CA GLY A 49 -9.38 -10.88 2.49
C GLY A 49 -8.69 -11.64 1.36
N GLN A 50 -8.91 -11.23 0.12
CA GLN A 50 -8.26 -11.82 -1.06
C GLN A 50 -6.75 -11.56 -1.06
N THR A 51 -6.31 -10.37 -0.67
CA THR A 51 -4.88 -10.05 -0.52
C THR A 51 -4.21 -10.99 0.48
N ALA A 52 -4.83 -11.22 1.65
CA ALA A 52 -4.30 -12.11 2.67
C ALA A 52 -4.17 -13.55 2.15
N ASN A 53 -5.21 -14.05 1.48
CA ASN A 53 -5.19 -15.38 0.85
C ASN A 53 -4.09 -15.49 -0.20
N TYR A 54 -3.94 -14.46 -1.05
CA TYR A 54 -2.94 -14.44 -2.11
C TYR A 54 -1.52 -14.47 -1.55
N ILE A 55 -1.25 -13.76 -0.45
CA ILE A 55 0.05 -13.80 0.25
C ILE A 55 0.35 -15.21 0.77
N LEU A 56 -0.63 -15.91 1.34
CA LEU A 56 -0.44 -17.28 1.81
C LEU A 56 -0.12 -18.24 0.66
N LEU A 57 -0.85 -18.14 -0.45
CA LEU A 57 -0.59 -18.93 -1.65
C LEU A 57 0.79 -18.68 -2.24
N LEU A 58 1.20 -17.41 -2.33
CA LEU A 58 2.54 -17.05 -2.82
C LEU A 58 3.64 -17.64 -1.95
N ARG A 59 3.47 -17.63 -0.62
CA ARG A 59 4.44 -18.26 0.30
C ARG A 59 4.55 -19.77 0.04
N GLU A 60 3.42 -20.44 -0.12
CA GLU A 60 3.39 -21.86 -0.43
C GLU A 60 4.05 -22.16 -1.78
N TYR A 61 3.73 -21.39 -2.82
CA TYR A 61 4.34 -21.54 -4.14
C TYR A 61 5.85 -21.35 -4.12
N VAL A 62 6.35 -20.34 -3.41
CA VAL A 62 7.79 -20.15 -3.23
C VAL A 62 8.40 -21.36 -2.51
N SER A 63 7.78 -21.84 -1.43
CA SER A 63 8.27 -23.02 -0.70
C SER A 63 8.35 -24.26 -1.59
N ILE A 64 7.31 -24.52 -2.38
CA ILE A 64 7.29 -25.65 -3.32
C ILE A 64 8.38 -25.51 -4.38
N LEU A 65 8.53 -24.32 -4.98
CA LEU A 65 9.54 -24.08 -6.01
C LEU A 65 10.95 -24.23 -5.46
N THR A 66 11.22 -23.75 -4.24
CA THR A 66 12.51 -23.96 -3.55
C THR A 66 12.79 -25.44 -3.38
N TYR A 67 11.83 -26.21 -2.87
CA TYR A 67 11.99 -27.66 -2.71
C TYR A 67 12.24 -28.40 -4.04
N LEU A 68 11.56 -28.00 -5.11
CA LEU A 68 11.77 -28.59 -6.43
C LEU A 68 13.17 -28.31 -7.00
N ILE A 69 13.72 -27.12 -6.74
CA ILE A 69 15.09 -26.77 -7.11
C ILE A 69 16.08 -27.66 -6.36
N GLU A 70 15.93 -27.81 -5.05
CA GLU A 70 16.78 -28.66 -4.21
C GLU A 70 16.78 -30.11 -4.72
N LEU A 71 15.59 -30.67 -5.00
CA LEU A 71 15.46 -32.02 -5.56
C LEU A 71 16.10 -32.19 -6.95
N HIS A 72 16.07 -31.14 -7.77
CA HIS A 72 16.70 -31.18 -9.09
C HIS A 72 18.23 -31.17 -8.98
N GLU A 73 18.78 -30.34 -8.09
CA GLU A 73 20.23 -30.26 -7.84
C GLU A 73 20.79 -31.54 -7.20
N GLU A 74 20.06 -32.21 -6.32
CA GLU A 74 20.48 -33.50 -5.72
C GLU A 74 20.57 -34.65 -6.75
N LYS A 75 19.82 -34.58 -7.85
CA LYS A 75 19.75 -35.64 -8.88
C LYS A 75 20.67 -35.40 -10.08
N SER A 76 21.29 -34.23 -10.17
CA SER A 76 22.09 -33.80 -11.33
C SER A 76 23.59 -33.93 -11.07
#